data_AF-A0A2N2YV97-F1
#
_entry.id   AF-A0A2N2YV97-F1
#
_cell.length_a   1.000
_cell.length_b   1.000
_cell.length_c   1.000
_cell.angle_alpha   90.00
_cell.angle_beta   90.00
_cell.angle_gamma   90.00
#
_symmetry.space_group_name_H-M   'P 1'
#
loop_
_entity.id
_entity.type
_entity.pdbx_description
1 polymer ?
#
loop_
_entity_poly.entity_id
_entity_poly.type
_entity_poly.pdbx_seq_one_letter_code
_entity_poly.pdbx_strand_id
1 'polypeptide(L)'
;MFIIEKFIGNKATKDLKLIKPKVDAIHVAYKYIKELSNDELRAKTLEFKQIIQDAISKEETMIADLKAKIEEDYEMPVDEKESLYKQIEQLEKDCYKNTQNTLDEILPEVFSVMKETALRFTKNEEVIVTANERDRDLAAKHDSINIVGDKAHFKNKWIAGGTPITWDMIHYDVQLFGGVILHEGKIAEMATGEGKTLVATLPVYLNALAGKGIHIVTVNDYLAKRDSEWMGMMFE
;
A
#
# COMPACT_ATOMS: atom_id res chain seq x y z
N MET A 1 30.86 -3.37 -33.92
CA MET A 1 30.17 -3.87 -32.70
C MET A 1 29.04 -2.91 -32.29
N PHE A 2 28.07 -2.62 -33.17
CA PHE A 2 26.98 -1.65 -32.89
C PHE A 2 25.63 -2.00 -33.56
N ILE A 3 25.49 -3.21 -34.14
CA ILE A 3 24.28 -3.57 -34.91
C ILE A 3 23.38 -4.56 -34.16
N ILE A 4 23.86 -5.21 -33.09
CA ILE A 4 23.08 -6.25 -32.36
C ILE A 4 22.16 -5.63 -31.28
N GLU A 5 22.43 -4.43 -30.76
CA GLU A 5 21.56 -3.77 -29.77
C GLU A 5 20.24 -3.23 -30.35
N LYS A 6 20.13 -3.08 -31.67
CA LYS A 6 18.92 -2.51 -32.31
C LYS A 6 17.78 -3.51 -32.51
N PHE A 7 18.05 -4.81 -32.44
CA PHE A 7 17.04 -5.86 -32.69
C PHE A 7 16.49 -6.52 -31.44
N ILE A 8 17.15 -6.34 -30.29
CA ILE A 8 16.71 -6.86 -29.00
C ILE A 8 16.69 -5.66 -28.07
N GLY A 9 15.51 -5.07 -27.86
CA GLY A 9 15.37 -3.91 -26.98
C GLY A 9 16.08 -4.11 -25.63
N ASN A 10 16.63 -3.03 -25.08
CA ASN A 10 17.39 -3.07 -23.84
C ASN A 10 16.53 -3.62 -22.67
N LYS A 11 17.18 -4.06 -21.58
CA LYS A 11 16.51 -4.66 -20.42
C LYS A 11 15.36 -3.79 -19.90
N ALA A 12 15.58 -2.47 -19.79
CA ALA A 12 14.56 -1.51 -19.38
C ALA A 12 13.31 -1.55 -20.28
N THR A 13 13.47 -1.60 -21.61
CA THR A 13 12.34 -1.70 -22.55
C THR A 13 11.58 -3.01 -22.39
N LYS A 14 12.27 -4.12 -22.08
CA LYS A 14 11.63 -5.41 -21.82
C LYS A 14 10.85 -5.38 -20.51
N ASP A 15 11.45 -4.85 -19.44
CA ASP A 15 10.81 -4.75 -18.12
C ASP A 15 9.54 -3.87 -18.19
N LEU A 16 9.61 -2.73 -18.89
CA LEU A 16 8.43 -1.87 -19.12
C LEU A 16 7.31 -2.59 -19.87
N LYS A 17 7.63 -3.48 -20.82
CA LYS A 17 6.62 -4.30 -21.52
C LYS A 17 5.94 -5.31 -20.61
N LEU A 18 6.64 -5.81 -19.59
CA LEU A 18 6.06 -6.72 -18.59
C LEU A 18 5.15 -5.99 -17.59
N ILE A 19 5.45 -4.73 -17.31
CA ILE A 19 4.70 -3.89 -16.36
C ILE A 19 3.47 -3.24 -17.04
N LYS A 20 3.56 -2.94 -18.34
CA LYS A 20 2.50 -2.27 -19.10
C LYS A 20 1.10 -2.89 -18.91
N PRO A 21 0.92 -4.23 -18.91
CA PRO A 21 -0.38 -4.85 -18.63
C PRO A 21 -0.94 -4.52 -17.24
N LYS A 22 -0.09 -4.45 -16.20
CA LYS A 22 -0.50 -4.06 -14.84
C LYS A 22 -0.96 -2.60 -14.80
N VAL A 23 -0.26 -1.70 -15.50
CA VAL A 23 -0.67 -0.29 -15.62
C VAL A 23 -1.96 -0.14 -16.42
N ASP A 24 -2.15 -0.92 -17.47
CA ASP A 24 -3.41 -0.94 -18.22
C ASP A 24 -4.58 -1.43 -17.38
N ALA A 25 -4.37 -2.44 -16.54
CA ALA A 25 -5.35 -2.89 -15.58
C ALA A 25 -5.71 -1.79 -14.57
N ILE A 26 -4.72 -1.00 -14.08
CA ILE A 26 -4.97 0.17 -13.23
C ILE A 26 -5.90 1.16 -13.96
N HIS A 27 -5.64 1.47 -15.23
CA HIS A 27 -6.52 2.38 -15.99
C HIS A 27 -7.94 1.84 -16.16
N VAL A 28 -8.10 0.52 -16.32
CA VAL A 28 -9.41 -0.12 -16.40
C VAL A 28 -10.15 0.00 -15.06
N ALA A 29 -9.49 -0.35 -13.95
CA ALA A 29 -10.05 -0.24 -12.60
C ALA A 29 -10.42 1.21 -12.26
N TYR A 30 -9.56 2.17 -12.62
CA TYR A 30 -9.75 3.59 -12.34
C TYR A 30 -11.04 4.16 -12.94
N LYS A 31 -11.55 3.60 -14.06
CA LYS A 31 -12.83 4.03 -14.65
C LYS A 31 -14.00 3.89 -13.69
N TYR A 32 -13.95 2.91 -12.78
CA TYR A 32 -14.98 2.65 -11.77
C TYR A 32 -14.64 3.36 -10.47
N ILE A 33 -13.39 3.31 -10.02
CA ILE A 33 -12.95 3.89 -8.74
C ILE A 33 -13.20 5.41 -8.68
N LYS A 34 -12.99 6.14 -9.79
CA LYS A 34 -13.21 7.59 -9.83
C LYS A 34 -14.67 8.02 -9.59
N GLU A 35 -15.63 7.11 -9.78
CA GLU A 35 -17.06 7.38 -9.64
C GLU A 35 -17.56 7.14 -8.20
N LEU A 36 -16.74 6.54 -7.33
CA LEU A 36 -17.09 6.27 -5.94
C LEU A 36 -17.25 7.56 -5.15
N SER A 37 -18.15 7.60 -4.17
CA SER A 37 -18.17 8.65 -3.15
C SER A 37 -16.92 8.60 -2.25
N ASN A 38 -16.72 9.59 -1.38
CA ASN A 38 -15.59 9.57 -0.43
C ASN A 38 -15.70 8.42 0.56
N ASP A 39 -16.92 8.10 1.00
CA ASP A 39 -17.16 7.00 1.93
C ASP A 39 -16.95 5.63 1.27
N GLU A 40 -17.42 5.45 0.02
CA GLU A 40 -17.17 4.22 -0.73
C GLU A 40 -15.68 4.03 -1.06
N LEU A 41 -14.98 5.10 -1.46
CA LEU A 41 -13.54 5.06 -1.73
C LEU A 41 -12.76 4.61 -0.48
N ARG A 42 -13.10 5.18 0.69
CA ARG A 42 -12.47 4.84 1.96
C ARG A 42 -12.80 3.41 2.39
N ALA A 43 -14.04 2.94 2.16
CA ALA A 43 -14.48 1.59 2.49
C ALA A 43 -13.72 0.50 1.72
N LYS A 44 -13.20 0.78 0.52
CA LYS A 44 -12.34 -0.15 -0.25
C LYS A 44 -11.18 -0.71 0.58
N THR A 45 -10.63 0.08 1.50
CA THR A 45 -9.55 -0.38 2.40
C THR A 45 -9.95 -1.62 3.20
N LEU A 46 -11.19 -1.64 3.73
CA LEU A 46 -11.71 -2.77 4.50
C LEU A 46 -11.98 -3.98 3.60
N GLU A 47 -12.53 -3.74 2.41
CA GLU A 47 -12.73 -4.80 1.41
C GLU A 47 -11.40 -5.48 1.05
N PHE A 48 -10.35 -4.71 0.76
CA PHE A 48 -9.04 -5.27 0.41
C PHE A 48 -8.41 -6.06 1.56
N LYS A 49 -8.52 -5.57 2.79
CA LYS A 49 -8.06 -6.31 3.98
C LYS A 49 -8.80 -7.64 4.14
N GLN A 50 -10.11 -7.65 3.91
CA GLN A 50 -10.91 -8.87 3.98
C GLN A 50 -10.50 -9.86 2.89
N ILE A 51 -10.30 -9.41 1.65
CA ILE A 51 -9.84 -10.26 0.54
C ILE A 51 -8.50 -10.94 0.88
N ILE A 52 -7.55 -10.19 1.46
CA ILE A 52 -6.26 -10.75 1.87
C ILE A 52 -6.44 -11.75 3.02
N GLN A 53 -7.23 -11.38 4.05
CA GLN A 53 -7.47 -12.24 5.20
C GLN A 53 -8.11 -13.57 4.80
N ASP A 54 -9.12 -13.53 3.92
CA ASP A 54 -9.79 -14.72 3.41
C ASP A 54 -8.81 -15.65 2.69
N ALA A 55 -7.90 -15.07 1.90
CA ALA A 55 -6.90 -15.81 1.13
C ALA A 55 -5.82 -16.51 1.98
N ILE A 56 -5.61 -16.09 3.23
CA ILE A 56 -4.56 -16.63 4.13
C ILE A 56 -5.10 -17.25 5.42
N SER A 57 -6.40 -17.11 5.68
CA SER A 57 -7.05 -17.53 6.93
C SER A 57 -6.81 -19.00 7.28
N LYS A 58 -6.80 -19.87 6.27
CA LYS A 58 -6.59 -21.31 6.43
C LYS A 58 -5.17 -21.60 6.94
N GLU A 59 -4.15 -21.08 6.25
CA GLU A 59 -2.76 -21.25 6.63
C GLU A 59 -2.47 -20.63 8.00
N GLU A 60 -3.02 -19.44 8.28
CA GLU A 60 -2.86 -18.78 9.59
C GLU A 60 -3.47 -19.59 10.74
N THR A 61 -4.66 -20.16 10.53
CA THR A 61 -5.30 -21.03 11.53
C THR A 61 -4.45 -22.28 11.79
N MET A 62 -3.97 -22.94 10.73
CA MET A 62 -3.09 -24.12 10.86
C MET A 62 -1.78 -23.79 11.57
N ILE A 63 -1.17 -22.63 11.30
CA ILE A 63 0.05 -22.18 11.98
C ILE A 63 -0.23 -21.95 13.46
N ALA A 64 -1.35 -21.29 13.80
CA ALA A 64 -1.73 -21.01 15.18
C ALA A 64 -1.98 -22.31 15.96
N ASP A 65 -2.71 -23.26 15.39
CA ASP A 65 -2.99 -24.57 15.99
C ASP A 65 -1.70 -25.37 16.25
N LEU A 66 -0.77 -25.38 15.28
CA LEU A 66 0.53 -26.05 15.43
C LEU A 66 1.39 -25.40 16.51
N LYS A 67 1.40 -24.05 16.59
CA LYS A 67 2.13 -23.31 17.63
C LYS A 67 1.54 -23.60 19.01
N ALA A 68 0.21 -23.58 19.15
CA ALA A 68 -0.47 -23.92 20.40
C ALA A 68 -0.16 -25.36 20.84
N LYS A 69 -0.19 -26.34 19.91
CA LYS A 69 0.17 -27.73 20.20
C LYS A 69 1.58 -27.86 20.77
N ILE A 70 2.55 -27.11 20.24
CA ILE A 70 3.95 -27.11 20.72
C ILE A 70 4.06 -26.46 22.11
N GLU A 71 3.25 -25.45 22.40
CA GLU A 71 3.28 -24.72 23.69
C GLU A 71 2.57 -25.48 24.82
N GLU A 72 1.53 -26.26 24.50
CA GLU A 72 0.75 -27.02 25.47
C GLU A 72 1.41 -28.34 25.91
N ASP A 73 2.21 -28.96 25.04
CA ASP A 73 2.89 -30.22 25.34
C ASP A 73 4.38 -30.01 25.68
N TYR A 74 4.64 -29.85 26.99
CA TYR A 74 5.99 -29.67 27.53
C TYR A 74 6.88 -30.93 27.46
N GLU A 75 6.29 -32.11 27.28
CA GLU A 75 7.03 -33.39 27.20
C GLU A 75 7.21 -33.87 25.76
N MET A 76 6.77 -33.09 24.78
CA MET A 76 6.86 -33.41 23.36
C MET A 76 8.30 -33.80 22.97
N PRO A 77 8.49 -34.99 22.38
CA PRO A 77 9.80 -35.41 21.89
C PRO A 77 10.37 -34.41 20.89
N VAL A 78 11.69 -34.19 20.97
CA VAL A 78 12.40 -33.21 20.12
C VAL A 78 12.15 -33.47 18.63
N ASP A 79 12.12 -34.73 18.21
CA ASP A 79 11.89 -35.11 16.80
C ASP A 79 10.47 -34.74 16.31
N GLU A 80 9.45 -34.86 17.18
CA GLU A 80 8.09 -34.44 16.85
C GLU A 80 8.01 -32.92 16.76
N LYS A 81 8.61 -32.21 17.72
CA LYS A 81 8.69 -30.75 17.73
C LYS A 81 9.38 -30.21 16.47
N GLU A 82 10.48 -30.85 16.05
CA GLU A 82 11.18 -30.50 14.80
C GLU A 82 10.27 -30.69 13.57
N SER A 83 9.49 -31.77 13.53
CA SER A 83 8.52 -32.02 12.45
C SER A 83 7.43 -30.96 12.38
N LEU A 84 6.89 -30.53 13.52
CA LEU A 84 5.87 -29.47 13.57
C LEU A 84 6.45 -28.11 13.14
N TYR A 85 7.68 -27.77 13.54
CA TYR A 85 8.33 -26.54 13.08
C TYR A 85 8.56 -26.55 11.56
N LYS A 86 8.94 -27.69 10.96
CA LYS A 86 9.05 -27.81 9.50
C LYS A 86 7.71 -27.58 8.79
N GLN A 87 6.61 -28.07 9.38
CA GLN A 87 5.27 -27.82 8.85
C GLN A 87 4.89 -26.34 8.96
N ILE A 88 5.17 -25.70 10.09
CA ILE A 88 4.96 -24.25 10.29
C ILE A 88 5.74 -23.45 9.24
N GLU A 89 7.03 -23.76 9.02
CA GLU A 89 7.85 -23.04 8.05
C GLU A 89 7.28 -23.16 6.61
N GLN A 90 6.77 -24.34 6.25
CA GLN A 90 6.14 -24.54 4.95
C GLN A 90 4.84 -23.74 4.83
N LEU A 91 3.98 -23.76 5.85
CA LEU A 91 2.75 -22.98 5.88
C LEU A 91 3.02 -21.47 5.85
N GLU A 92 4.07 -20.99 6.52
CA GLU A 92 4.47 -19.58 6.50
C GLU A 92 4.91 -19.15 5.08
N LYS A 93 5.62 -20.02 4.35
CA LYS A 93 5.97 -19.79 2.93
C LYS A 93 4.73 -19.75 2.03
N ASP A 94 3.78 -20.66 2.25
CA ASP A 94 2.55 -20.74 1.48
C ASP A 94 1.66 -19.52 1.75
N CYS A 95 1.50 -19.13 3.02
CA CYS A 95 0.82 -17.90 3.44
C CYS A 95 1.45 -16.66 2.80
N TYR A 96 2.80 -16.56 2.80
CA TYR A 96 3.49 -15.46 2.14
C TYR A 96 3.21 -15.41 0.64
N LYS A 97 3.28 -16.56 -0.04
CA LYS A 97 3.02 -16.66 -1.48
C LYS A 97 1.57 -16.29 -1.81
N ASN A 98 0.60 -16.77 -1.04
CA ASN A 98 -0.81 -16.42 -1.21
C ASN A 98 -1.03 -14.93 -1.00
N THR A 99 -0.41 -14.34 0.04
CA THR A 99 -0.44 -12.89 0.27
C THR A 99 0.06 -12.13 -0.96
N GLN A 100 1.22 -12.50 -1.53
CA GLN A 100 1.80 -11.82 -2.69
C GLN A 100 0.90 -11.94 -3.93
N ASN A 101 0.35 -13.13 -4.20
CA ASN A 101 -0.57 -13.33 -5.31
C ASN A 101 -1.83 -12.45 -5.17
N THR A 102 -2.41 -12.42 -3.97
CA THR A 102 -3.59 -11.59 -3.70
C THR A 102 -3.29 -10.11 -3.83
N LEU A 103 -2.12 -9.65 -3.36
CA LEU A 103 -1.69 -8.26 -3.55
C LEU A 103 -1.54 -7.90 -5.04
N ASP A 104 -0.95 -8.77 -5.84
CA ASP A 104 -0.83 -8.59 -7.30
C ASP A 104 -2.21 -8.54 -7.99
N GLU A 105 -3.18 -9.33 -7.52
CA GLU A 105 -4.55 -9.34 -8.04
C GLU A 105 -5.30 -8.04 -7.74
N ILE A 106 -5.21 -7.53 -6.51
CA ILE A 106 -5.93 -6.30 -6.10
C ILE A 106 -5.19 -5.02 -6.46
N LEU A 107 -3.89 -5.10 -6.83
CA LEU A 107 -3.04 -3.95 -7.16
C LEU A 107 -3.73 -2.92 -8.07
N PRO A 108 -4.42 -3.29 -9.16
CA PRO A 108 -5.08 -2.32 -10.03
C PRO A 108 -6.08 -1.41 -9.33
N GLU A 109 -6.92 -1.98 -8.47
CA GLU A 109 -7.92 -1.23 -7.69
C GLU A 109 -7.25 -0.43 -6.58
N VAL A 110 -6.31 -1.03 -5.86
CA VAL A 110 -5.59 -0.37 -4.75
C VAL A 110 -4.82 0.87 -5.24
N PHE A 111 -4.10 0.77 -6.35
CA PHE A 111 -3.38 1.91 -6.93
C PHE A 111 -4.36 2.98 -7.45
N SER A 112 -5.50 2.56 -7.98
CA SER A 112 -6.58 3.47 -8.41
C SER A 112 -7.16 4.25 -7.22
N VAL A 113 -7.34 3.61 -6.06
CA VAL A 113 -7.82 4.26 -4.84
C VAL A 113 -6.83 5.34 -4.41
N MET A 114 -5.55 5.01 -4.31
CA MET A 114 -4.52 5.98 -3.89
C MET A 114 -4.39 7.15 -4.89
N LYS A 115 -4.46 6.86 -6.20
CA LYS A 115 -4.47 7.88 -7.25
C LYS A 115 -5.68 8.81 -7.12
N GLU A 116 -6.85 8.25 -6.86
CA GLU A 116 -8.09 9.03 -6.69
C GLU A 116 -8.06 9.87 -5.41
N THR A 117 -7.54 9.34 -4.30
CA THR A 117 -7.34 10.08 -3.06
C THR A 117 -6.47 11.33 -3.29
N ALA A 118 -5.33 11.16 -3.96
CA ALA A 118 -4.44 12.28 -4.32
C ALA A 118 -5.14 13.33 -5.19
N LEU A 119 -5.98 12.91 -6.14
CA LEU A 119 -6.77 13.82 -6.97
C LEU A 119 -7.81 14.58 -6.14
N ARG A 120 -8.49 13.93 -5.20
CA ARG A 120 -9.53 14.56 -4.36
C ARG A 120 -8.97 15.65 -3.47
N PHE A 121 -7.82 15.42 -2.83
CA PHE A 121 -7.15 16.48 -2.07
C PHE A 121 -6.65 17.62 -2.97
N THR A 122 -6.27 17.33 -4.21
CA THR A 122 -5.85 18.37 -5.17
C THR A 122 -7.02 19.23 -5.64
N LYS A 123 -8.21 18.64 -5.82
CA LYS A 123 -9.37 19.31 -6.41
C LYS A 123 -10.30 19.96 -5.40
N ASN A 124 -10.17 19.65 -4.12
CA ASN A 124 -11.06 20.15 -3.08
C ASN A 124 -10.24 20.71 -1.93
N GLU A 125 -10.71 21.80 -1.34
CA GLU A 125 -10.13 22.36 -0.10
C GLU A 125 -10.36 21.42 1.09
N GLU A 126 -11.45 20.64 1.05
CA GLU A 126 -11.78 19.62 2.05
C GLU A 126 -12.28 18.34 1.37
N VAL A 127 -11.89 17.19 1.92
CA VAL A 127 -12.45 15.87 1.63
C VAL A 127 -13.31 15.47 2.82
N ILE A 128 -14.61 15.27 2.59
CA ILE A 128 -15.59 15.01 3.65
C ILE A 128 -16.01 13.54 3.60
N VAL A 129 -15.97 12.89 4.75
CA VAL A 129 -16.36 11.49 4.96
C VAL A 129 -17.20 11.35 6.22
N THR A 130 -17.89 10.22 6.38
CA THR A 130 -18.63 9.89 7.61
C THR A 130 -17.66 9.60 8.76
N ALA A 131 -17.73 10.34 9.86
CA ALA A 131 -16.77 10.22 10.96
C ALA A 131 -16.84 8.84 11.65
N ASN A 132 -15.71 8.15 11.72
CA ASN A 132 -15.50 6.97 12.57
C ASN A 132 -14.70 7.34 13.84
N GLU A 133 -14.36 6.35 14.68
CA GLU A 133 -13.59 6.59 15.92
C GLU A 133 -12.16 7.07 15.64
N ARG A 134 -11.48 6.48 14.65
CA ARG A 134 -10.13 6.89 14.22
C ARG A 134 -10.10 8.35 13.78
N ASP A 135 -11.11 8.82 13.05
CA ASP A 135 -11.21 10.21 12.61
C ASP A 135 -11.28 11.17 13.82
N ARG A 136 -11.96 10.77 14.91
CA ARG A 136 -12.05 11.57 16.14
C ARG A 136 -10.71 11.60 16.88
N ASP A 137 -10.01 10.47 16.95
CA ASP A 137 -8.67 10.39 17.54
C ASP A 137 -7.65 11.21 16.76
N LEU A 138 -7.77 11.22 15.43
CA LEU A 138 -6.93 12.01 14.55
C LEU A 138 -7.25 13.51 14.66
N ALA A 139 -8.52 13.90 14.73
CA ALA A 139 -8.93 15.29 14.94
C ALA A 139 -8.40 15.87 16.26
N ALA A 140 -8.16 15.05 17.28
CA ALA A 140 -7.52 15.48 18.52
C ALA A 140 -6.02 15.80 18.37
N LYS A 141 -5.38 15.32 17.30
CA LYS A 141 -3.94 15.45 17.04
C LYS A 141 -3.60 16.32 15.83
N HIS A 142 -4.55 16.50 14.91
CA HIS A 142 -4.34 17.15 13.62
C HIS A 142 -5.37 18.27 13.39
N ASP A 143 -4.90 19.51 13.37
CA ASP A 143 -5.73 20.70 13.06
C ASP A 143 -6.30 20.70 11.61
N SER A 144 -5.81 19.79 10.77
CA SER A 144 -6.30 19.55 9.42
C SER A 144 -7.56 18.67 9.38
N ILE A 145 -8.00 18.11 10.50
CA ILE A 145 -9.17 17.24 10.58
C ILE A 145 -10.17 17.84 11.57
N ASN A 146 -11.37 18.15 11.09
CA ASN A 146 -12.45 18.70 11.92
C ASN A 146 -13.65 17.75 11.94
N ILE A 147 -14.20 17.50 13.12
CA ILE A 147 -15.46 16.73 13.26
C ILE A 147 -16.63 17.71 13.34
N VAL A 148 -17.58 17.58 12.41
CA VAL A 148 -18.82 18.38 12.38
C VAL A 148 -20.01 17.41 12.34
N GLY A 149 -20.68 17.23 13.47
CA GLY A 149 -21.76 16.25 13.60
C GLY A 149 -21.25 14.82 13.37
N ASP A 150 -21.80 14.17 12.35
CA ASP A 150 -21.43 12.81 11.92
C ASP A 150 -20.38 12.80 10.79
N LYS A 151 -19.79 13.94 10.43
CA LYS A 151 -18.80 14.06 9.36
C LYS A 151 -17.41 14.43 9.87
N ALA A 152 -16.40 13.89 9.20
CA ALA A 152 -15.00 14.30 9.32
C ALA A 152 -14.59 15.07 8.06
N HIS A 153 -14.07 16.26 8.27
CA HIS A 153 -13.61 17.18 7.23
C HIS A 153 -12.08 17.18 7.22
N PHE A 154 -11.49 16.59 6.19
CA PHE A 154 -10.05 16.55 5.98
C PHE A 154 -9.63 17.69 5.07
N LYS A 155 -8.91 18.68 5.59
CA LYS A 155 -8.38 19.78 4.78
C LYS A 155 -7.29 19.28 3.84
N ASN A 156 -7.18 19.91 2.67
CA ASN A 156 -6.06 19.68 1.75
C ASN A 156 -4.76 20.40 2.16
N LYS A 157 -4.72 21.00 3.35
CA LYS A 157 -3.58 21.74 3.86
C LYS A 157 -3.28 21.34 5.31
N TRP A 158 -2.04 20.98 5.58
CA TRP A 158 -1.56 20.57 6.90
C TRP A 158 -0.09 20.91 7.12
N ILE A 159 0.39 20.78 8.36
CA ILE A 159 1.80 20.97 8.69
C ILE A 159 2.57 19.69 8.35
N ALA A 160 3.67 19.82 7.61
CA ALA A 160 4.64 18.75 7.42
C ALA A 160 6.07 19.31 7.43
N GLY A 161 6.97 18.67 8.17
CA GLY A 161 8.32 19.18 8.41
C GLY A 161 8.33 20.56 9.09
N GLY A 162 7.28 20.89 9.85
CA GLY A 162 7.12 22.19 10.52
C GLY A 162 6.61 23.34 9.63
N THR A 163 6.29 23.09 8.35
CA THR A 163 5.77 24.13 7.44
C THR A 163 4.37 23.74 6.94
N PRO A 164 3.44 24.69 6.77
CA PRO A 164 2.17 24.42 6.11
C PRO A 164 2.38 24.06 4.64
N ILE A 165 1.89 22.90 4.23
CA ILE A 165 1.86 22.42 2.86
C ILE A 165 0.41 22.31 2.41
N THR A 166 0.11 22.82 1.22
CA THR A 166 -1.14 22.53 0.50
C THR A 166 -0.88 21.39 -0.47
N TRP A 167 -1.74 20.37 -0.45
CA TRP A 167 -1.69 19.24 -1.37
C TRP A 167 -2.08 19.71 -2.79
N ASP A 168 -1.17 19.52 -3.73
CA ASP A 168 -1.37 19.85 -5.15
C ASP A 168 -0.63 18.83 -6.04
N MET A 169 -0.91 17.55 -5.80
CA MET A 169 -0.19 16.44 -6.44
C MET A 169 -1.15 15.33 -6.89
N ILE A 170 -0.93 14.84 -8.11
CA ILE A 170 -1.66 13.71 -8.71
C ILE A 170 -0.68 12.68 -9.27
N HIS A 171 -1.07 11.41 -9.30
CA HIS A 171 -0.23 10.36 -9.90
C HIS A 171 -0.30 10.36 -11.43
N TYR A 172 0.86 10.47 -12.07
CA TYR A 172 1.07 10.27 -13.51
C TYR A 172 1.40 8.81 -13.84
N ASP A 173 1.29 8.43 -15.11
CA ASP A 173 1.52 7.04 -15.55
C ASP A 173 2.93 6.55 -15.21
N VAL A 174 3.95 7.39 -15.40
CA VAL A 174 5.34 7.06 -15.03
C VAL A 174 5.48 6.70 -13.54
N GLN A 175 4.63 7.28 -12.69
CA GLN A 175 4.60 6.99 -11.26
C GLN A 175 3.86 5.69 -10.95
N LEU A 176 2.83 5.34 -11.72
CA LEU A 176 2.19 4.03 -11.66
C LEU A 176 3.17 2.91 -12.04
N PHE A 177 3.97 3.12 -13.09
CA PHE A 177 5.08 2.21 -13.43
C PHE A 177 6.07 2.08 -12.28
N GLY A 178 6.53 3.20 -11.72
CA GLY A 178 7.43 3.20 -10.56
C GLY A 178 6.86 2.43 -9.36
N GLY A 179 5.57 2.63 -9.05
CA GLY A 179 4.90 1.93 -7.95
C GLY A 179 4.83 0.41 -8.16
N VAL A 180 4.54 -0.04 -9.39
CA VAL A 180 4.53 -1.48 -9.72
C VAL A 180 5.94 -2.06 -9.61
N ILE A 181 6.96 -1.36 -10.10
CA ILE A 181 8.37 -1.79 -10.00
C ILE A 181 8.78 -1.98 -8.54
N LEU A 182 8.43 -1.02 -7.68
CA LEU A 182 8.73 -1.08 -6.25
C LEU A 182 7.99 -2.25 -5.57
N HIS A 183 6.73 -2.50 -5.92
CA HIS A 183 5.98 -3.65 -5.40
C HIS A 183 6.61 -4.98 -5.82
N GLU A 184 7.13 -5.09 -7.04
CA GLU A 184 7.86 -6.28 -7.52
C GLU A 184 9.24 -6.48 -6.88
N GLY A 185 9.60 -5.69 -5.85
CA GLY A 185 10.87 -5.78 -5.15
C GLY A 185 12.07 -5.30 -5.98
N LYS A 186 11.83 -4.47 -7.01
CA LYS A 186 12.87 -3.92 -7.89
C LYS A 186 13.16 -2.46 -7.56
N ILE A 187 14.26 -1.96 -8.11
CA ILE A 187 14.66 -0.55 -7.99
C ILE A 187 14.00 0.25 -9.11
N ALA A 188 13.20 1.25 -8.75
CA ALA A 188 12.66 2.23 -9.69
C ALA A 188 13.62 3.43 -9.81
N GLU A 189 14.40 3.47 -10.89
CA GLU A 189 15.23 4.65 -11.19
C GLU A 189 14.35 5.77 -11.74
N MET A 190 14.29 6.89 -11.01
CA MET A 190 13.47 8.04 -11.33
C MET A 190 14.28 9.32 -11.17
N ALA A 191 14.19 10.22 -12.15
CA ALA A 191 14.86 11.51 -12.13
C ALA A 191 14.35 12.40 -10.98
N THR A 192 15.12 13.42 -10.62
CA THR A 192 14.68 14.43 -9.65
C THR A 192 13.50 15.20 -10.22
N GLY A 193 12.44 15.38 -9.41
CA GLY A 193 11.20 16.02 -9.85
C GLY A 193 10.10 15.07 -10.32
N GLU A 194 10.38 13.77 -10.52
CA GLU A 194 9.34 12.80 -10.93
C GLU A 194 8.42 12.32 -9.79
N GLY A 195 8.51 12.95 -8.61
CA GLY A 195 7.61 12.68 -7.48
C GLY A 195 7.86 11.34 -6.77
N LYS A 196 9.13 10.98 -6.54
CA LYS A 196 9.53 9.75 -5.83
C LYS A 196 8.79 9.51 -4.50
N THR A 197 8.57 10.56 -3.72
CA THR A 197 7.83 10.48 -2.44
C THR A 197 6.36 10.10 -2.66
N LEU A 198 5.70 10.66 -3.68
CA LEU A 198 4.33 10.32 -4.06
C LEU A 198 4.23 8.91 -4.66
N VAL A 199 5.23 8.49 -5.43
CA VAL A 199 5.29 7.12 -6.00
C VAL A 199 5.30 6.07 -4.91
N ALA A 200 6.04 6.31 -3.82
CA ALA A 200 6.16 5.38 -2.71
C ALA A 200 4.82 5.09 -2.02
N THR A 201 3.84 6.00 -2.09
CA THR A 201 2.54 5.79 -1.43
C THR A 201 1.74 4.65 -2.04
N LEU A 202 1.93 4.36 -3.33
CA LEU A 202 1.26 3.27 -4.04
C LEU A 202 1.63 1.89 -3.46
N PRO A 203 2.90 1.44 -3.47
CA PRO A 203 3.28 0.16 -2.90
C PRO A 203 3.19 0.17 -1.37
N VAL A 204 3.41 1.30 -0.69
CA VAL A 204 3.25 1.36 0.77
C VAL A 204 1.82 1.04 1.16
N TYR A 205 0.84 1.67 0.53
CA TYR A 205 -0.56 1.39 0.80
C TYR A 205 -0.91 -0.06 0.49
N LEU A 206 -0.54 -0.56 -0.70
CA LEU A 206 -0.80 -1.95 -1.10
C LEU A 206 -0.25 -2.97 -0.10
N ASN A 207 1.03 -2.89 0.22
CA ASN A 207 1.67 -3.91 1.05
C ASN A 207 1.29 -3.78 2.53
N ALA A 208 0.91 -2.58 2.99
CA ALA A 208 0.40 -2.37 4.36
C ALA A 208 -0.96 -3.07 4.60
N LEU A 209 -1.73 -3.36 3.54
CA LEU A 209 -3.03 -4.06 3.67
C LEU A 209 -2.88 -5.49 4.22
N ALA A 210 -1.70 -6.10 4.08
CA ALA A 210 -1.39 -7.42 4.65
C ALA A 210 -1.17 -7.39 6.18
N GLY A 211 -1.17 -6.22 6.82
CA GLY A 211 -1.06 -6.11 8.29
C GLY A 211 0.32 -6.42 8.88
N LYS A 212 1.34 -6.69 8.05
CA LYS A 212 2.70 -7.06 8.49
C LYS A 212 3.64 -5.86 8.72
N GLY A 213 3.14 -4.64 8.52
CA GLY A 213 3.91 -3.39 8.64
C GLY A 213 4.78 -3.10 7.41
N ILE A 214 5.15 -1.82 7.23
CA ILE A 214 6.03 -1.34 6.15
C ILE A 214 7.04 -0.36 6.73
N HIS A 215 8.29 -0.49 6.32
CA HIS A 215 9.37 0.43 6.69
C HIS A 215 9.79 1.27 5.49
N ILE A 216 9.61 2.60 5.60
CA ILE A 216 10.17 3.56 4.65
C ILE A 216 11.46 4.10 5.26
N VAL A 217 12.59 3.85 4.58
CA VAL A 217 13.91 4.31 5.03
C VAL A 217 14.30 5.55 4.24
N THR A 218 14.69 6.61 4.93
CA THR A 218 15.23 7.84 4.33
C THR A 218 16.65 8.08 4.80
N VAL A 219 17.33 9.06 4.21
CA VAL A 219 18.73 9.35 4.54
C VAL A 219 18.91 10.11 5.86
N ASN A 220 17.83 10.65 6.46
CA ASN A 220 17.88 11.34 7.75
C ASN A 220 16.48 11.50 8.40
N ASP A 221 16.48 11.79 9.70
CA ASP A 221 15.26 11.93 10.50
C ASP A 221 14.33 13.07 10.04
N TYR A 222 14.90 14.15 9.50
CA TYR A 222 14.11 15.26 8.99
C TYR A 222 13.24 14.83 7.80
N LEU A 223 13.82 14.11 6.84
CA LEU A 223 13.10 13.60 5.68
C LEU A 223 12.09 12.52 6.09
N ALA A 224 12.45 11.64 7.03
CA ALA A 224 11.52 10.65 7.57
C ALA A 224 10.29 11.32 8.19
N LYS A 225 10.49 12.32 9.07
CA LYS A 225 9.41 13.06 9.71
C LYS A 225 8.57 13.82 8.70
N ARG A 226 9.21 14.60 7.82
CA ARG A 226 8.51 15.39 6.80
C ARG A 226 7.67 14.50 5.90
N ASP A 227 8.24 13.41 5.37
CA ASP A 227 7.54 12.55 4.41
C ASP A 227 6.42 11.75 5.08
N SER A 228 6.59 11.33 6.34
CA SER A 228 5.53 10.72 7.14
C SER A 228 4.38 11.69 7.38
N GLU A 229 4.64 12.94 7.75
CA GLU A 229 3.60 13.96 7.97
C GLU A 229 2.94 14.38 6.65
N TRP A 230 3.73 14.48 5.58
CA TRP A 230 3.25 14.92 4.28
C TRP A 230 2.40 13.86 3.60
N MET A 231 2.88 12.61 3.47
CA MET A 231 2.12 11.54 2.82
C MET A 231 1.10 10.89 3.76
N GLY A 232 1.29 11.00 5.09
CA GLY A 232 0.48 10.36 6.11
C GLY A 232 -1.01 10.62 5.97
N MET A 233 -1.39 11.86 5.66
CA MET A 233 -2.79 12.27 5.47
C MET A 233 -3.52 11.51 4.35
N MET A 234 -2.81 10.91 3.39
CA MET A 234 -3.46 10.05 2.39
C MET A 234 -3.74 8.63 2.90
N PHE A 235 -3.06 8.20 3.96
CA PHE A 235 -3.24 6.88 4.58
C PHE A 235 -4.22 6.90 5.75
N GLU A 236 -4.44 8.06 6.37
CA GLU A 236 -5.44 8.28 7.42
C GLU A 236 -6.86 8.30 6.85
#